data_AF-A0AAJ5VBI1-F1
#
_entry.id   AF-A0AAJ5VBI1-F1
#
_cell.length_a   1.000
_cell.length_b   1.000
_cell.length_c   1.000
_cell.angle_alpha   90.00
_cell.angle_beta   90.00
_cell.angle_gamma   90.00
#
_symmetry.space_group_name_H-M   'P 1'
#
loop_
_entity.id
_entity.type
_entity.pdbx_description
1 polymer ?
#
loop_
_entity_poly.entity_id
_entity_poly.type
_entity_poly.pdbx_seq_one_letter_code
_entity_poly.pdbx_strand_id
1 'polypeptide(L)'
;MAAMKTEASVIDLTTTVRFASVDADSVLGISEQLDAALRIEIDAQGAGAVREYFVRPVGATVQVGLRFVGMEPQHVEDTADELLQAALEAVMKAHTSDTARGKRTSTLLVGA
;
A
#
# COMPACT_ATOMS: atom_id res chain seq x y z
N MET A 1 10.40 -9.12 41.94
CA MET A 1 9.44 -8.95 40.83
C MET A 1 10.24 -8.54 39.60
N ALA A 2 10.53 -9.48 38.70
CA ALA A 2 11.22 -9.16 37.47
C ALA A 2 10.22 -8.48 36.54
N ALA A 3 10.44 -7.21 36.22
CA ALA A 3 9.81 -6.59 35.08
C ALA A 3 10.28 -7.36 33.85
N MET A 4 9.44 -8.26 33.33
CA MET A 4 9.58 -8.74 31.96
C MET A 4 9.52 -7.48 31.10
N LYS A 5 10.69 -6.98 30.69
CA LYS A 5 10.80 -6.16 29.50
C LYS A 5 10.22 -7.04 28.41
N THR A 6 8.95 -6.84 28.09
CA THR A 6 8.38 -7.32 26.85
C THR A 6 9.22 -6.64 25.77
N GLU A 7 10.27 -7.31 25.30
CA GLU A 7 10.96 -6.89 24.08
C GLU A 7 9.85 -6.75 23.06
N ALA A 8 9.58 -5.52 22.64
CA ALA A 8 8.55 -5.27 21.66
C ALA A 8 8.92 -6.13 20.44
N SER A 9 8.13 -7.16 20.18
CA SER A 9 8.43 -8.08 19.07
C SER A 9 8.37 -7.26 17.80
N VAL A 10 9.52 -7.18 17.13
CA VAL A 10 9.67 -6.52 15.83
C VAL A 10 9.53 -7.61 14.79
N ILE A 11 8.57 -7.45 13.88
CA ILE A 11 8.31 -8.40 12.81
C ILE A 11 8.32 -7.62 11.50
N ASP A 12 9.25 -7.97 10.62
CA ASP A 12 9.39 -7.40 9.29
C ASP A 12 8.76 -8.35 8.28
N LEU A 13 7.67 -7.92 7.64
CA LEU A 13 7.00 -8.68 6.59
C LEU A 13 7.29 -8.01 5.25
N THR A 14 7.86 -8.76 4.32
CA THR A 14 8.12 -8.28 2.96
C THR A 14 7.37 -9.14 1.96
N THR A 15 6.52 -8.51 1.16
CA THR A 15 5.76 -9.16 0.10
C THR A 15 6.09 -8.54 -1.25
N THR A 16 5.90 -9.33 -2.31
CA THR A 16 6.13 -8.88 -3.68
C THR A 16 4.84 -9.04 -4.47
N VAL A 17 4.30 -7.92 -4.93
CA VAL A 17 3.10 -7.87 -5.76
C VAL A 17 3.54 -7.83 -7.23
N ARG A 18 3.05 -8.79 -8.00
CA ARG A 18 3.26 -8.82 -9.46
C ARG A 18 1.99 -8.39 -10.17
N PHE A 19 2.10 -7.38 -11.02
CA PHE A 19 1.01 -6.96 -11.89
C PHE A 19 1.20 -7.62 -13.27
N ALA A 20 0.27 -8.47 -13.68
CA ALA A 20 0.42 -9.28 -14.89
C ALA A 20 0.33 -8.47 -16.20
N SER A 21 -0.28 -7.29 -16.17
CA SER A 21 -0.63 -6.51 -17.36
C SER A 21 -0.12 -5.07 -17.32
N VAL A 22 0.96 -4.82 -16.57
CA VAL A 22 1.49 -3.46 -16.34
C VAL A 22 2.92 -3.39 -16.88
N ASP A 23 3.16 -2.41 -17.76
CA ASP A 23 4.50 -2.10 -18.27
C ASP A 23 5.40 -1.53 -17.17
N ALA A 24 6.72 -1.72 -17.30
CA ALA A 24 7.69 -1.24 -16.30
C ALA A 24 7.59 0.27 -16.01
N ASP A 25 7.24 1.09 -17.01
CA ASP A 25 6.96 2.52 -16.84
C ASP A 25 5.72 2.80 -15.99
N SER A 26 4.69 1.97 -16.10
CA SER A 26 3.46 2.10 -15.32
C SER A 26 3.61 1.56 -13.89
N VAL A 27 4.56 0.64 -13.66
CA VAL A 27 4.86 0.11 -12.31
C VAL A 27 5.32 1.21 -11.35
N LEU A 28 6.02 2.24 -11.83
CA LEU A 28 6.41 3.38 -10.99
C LEU A 28 5.16 4.11 -10.47
N GLY A 29 4.23 4.48 -11.36
CA GLY A 29 2.98 5.16 -10.99
C GLY A 29 2.08 4.29 -10.10
N ILE A 30 2.03 2.99 -10.35
CA ILE A 30 1.32 2.05 -9.47
C ILE A 30 1.97 1.97 -8.10
N SER A 31 3.30 1.98 -8.01
CA SER A 31 4.00 1.95 -6.73
C SER A 31 3.74 3.21 -5.91
N GLU A 32 3.68 4.39 -6.54
CA GLU A 32 3.33 5.65 -5.87
C GLU A 32 1.86 5.65 -5.39
N GLN A 33 0.94 5.13 -6.21
CA GLN A 33 -0.46 5.00 -5.80
C GLN A 33 -0.64 3.98 -4.68
N LEU A 34 0.10 2.87 -4.73
CA LEU A 34 0.07 1.85 -3.69
C LEU A 34 0.66 2.39 -2.38
N ASP A 35 1.74 3.15 -2.43
CA ASP A 35 2.32 3.84 -1.26
C ASP A 35 1.29 4.79 -0.61
N ALA A 36 0.65 5.64 -1.42
CA ALA A 36 -0.38 6.55 -0.94
C ALA A 36 -1.59 5.80 -0.33
N ALA A 37 -2.04 4.71 -0.97
CA ALA A 37 -3.14 3.89 -0.46
C ALA A 37 -2.75 3.17 0.84
N LEU A 38 -1.57 2.56 0.90
CA LEU A 38 -1.06 1.90 2.11
C LEU A 38 -1.03 2.87 3.28
N ARG A 39 -0.54 4.08 3.04
CA ARG A 39 -0.48 5.13 4.07
C ARG A 39 -1.87 5.46 4.63
N ILE A 40 -2.84 5.66 3.75
CA ILE A 40 -4.22 5.96 4.15
C ILE A 40 -4.82 4.80 4.94
N GLU A 41 -4.61 3.56 4.51
CA GLU A 41 -5.13 2.38 5.20
C GLU A 41 -4.45 2.17 6.57
N ILE A 42 -3.14 2.38 6.68
CA ILE A 42 -2.41 2.33 7.96
C ILE A 42 -2.96 3.40 8.93
N ASP A 43 -3.16 4.63 8.44
CA ASP A 43 -3.73 5.74 9.21
C ASP A 43 -5.20 5.47 9.60
N ALA A 44 -5.99 4.87 8.70
CA ALA A 44 -7.43 4.64 8.88
C ALA A 44 -7.74 3.43 9.78
N GLN A 45 -7.00 2.34 9.64
CA GLN A 45 -7.16 1.15 10.50
C GLN A 45 -6.57 1.36 11.90
N GLY A 46 -5.89 2.48 12.13
CA GLY A 46 -5.25 2.75 13.42
C GLY A 46 -4.23 1.67 13.76
N ALA A 47 -3.53 1.16 12.75
CA ALA A 47 -2.52 0.11 12.88
C ALA A 47 -1.28 0.67 13.58
N GLY A 48 -1.40 1.07 14.85
CA GLY A 48 -0.32 1.61 15.68
C GLY A 48 0.81 0.61 15.94
N ALA A 49 0.62 -0.64 15.50
CA ALA A 49 1.64 -1.66 15.39
C ALA A 49 2.58 -1.45 14.20
N VAL A 50 2.11 -0.91 13.07
CA VAL A 50 2.96 -0.61 11.90
C VAL A 50 3.77 0.65 12.21
N ARG A 51 5.08 0.50 12.36
CA ARG A 51 5.99 1.62 12.66
C ARG A 51 6.66 2.19 11.43
N GLU A 52 6.99 1.31 10.50
CA GLU A 52 7.67 1.66 9.26
C GLU A 52 7.08 0.81 8.15
N TYR A 53 7.02 1.38 6.95
CA TYR A 53 6.68 0.65 5.73
C TYR A 53 7.51 1.19 4.58
N PHE A 54 7.65 0.39 3.53
CA PHE A 54 8.22 0.83 2.27
C PHE A 54 7.47 0.21 1.11
N VAL A 55 7.34 0.99 0.04
CA VAL A 55 6.87 0.50 -1.26
C VAL A 55 7.93 0.85 -2.29
N ARG A 56 8.39 -0.15 -3.04
CA ARG A 56 9.42 0.05 -4.06
C ARG A 56 9.13 -0.73 -5.34
N PRO A 57 9.24 -0.11 -6.51
CA PRO A 57 9.18 -0.83 -7.76
C PRO A 57 10.47 -1.65 -7.96
N VAL A 58 10.34 -2.90 -8.40
CA VAL A 58 11.44 -3.81 -8.74
C VAL A 58 11.12 -4.47 -10.09
N GLY A 59 11.59 -3.84 -11.17
CA GLY A 59 11.28 -4.27 -12.54
C GLY A 59 9.78 -4.17 -12.84
N ALA A 60 9.14 -5.29 -13.19
CA ALA A 60 7.70 -5.38 -13.44
C ALA A 60 6.87 -5.73 -12.18
N THR A 61 7.46 -5.59 -10.98
CA THR A 61 6.83 -5.93 -9.70
C THR A 61 6.96 -4.78 -8.72
N VAL A 62 6.12 -4.77 -7.69
CA VAL A 62 6.21 -3.83 -6.57
C VAL A 62 6.46 -4.63 -5.31
N GLN A 63 7.54 -4.30 -4.61
CA GLN A 63 7.87 -4.88 -3.31
C GLN A 63 7.32 -3.96 -2.22
N VAL A 64 6.59 -4.55 -1.29
CA VAL A 64 6.01 -3.87 -0.14
C VAL A 64 6.59 -4.49 1.11
N GLY A 65 7.13 -3.66 2.00
CA GLY A 65 7.57 -4.08 3.31
C GLY A 65 6.80 -3.36 4.40
N LEU A 66 6.41 -4.10 5.43
CA LEU A 66 5.69 -3.63 6.60
C LEU A 66 6.46 -4.06 7.85
N ARG A 67 6.72 -3.12 8.74
CA ARG A 67 7.40 -3.37 10.02
C ARG A 67 6.42 -3.19 11.16
N PHE A 68 6.11 -4.29 11.82
CA PHE A 68 5.23 -4.35 12.97
C PHE A 68 6.05 -4.35 14.26
N VAL A 69 5.63 -3.58 15.26
CA VAL A 69 6.28 -3.49 16.57
C VAL A 69 5.23 -3.64 17.67
N GLY A 70 5.39 -4.69 18.49
CA GLY A 70 4.49 -4.95 19.62
C GLY A 70 3.19 -5.66 19.25
N MET A 71 3.10 -6.23 18.03
CA MET A 71 1.99 -7.08 17.58
C MET A 71 2.36 -8.56 17.71
N GLU A 72 1.39 -9.40 18.05
CA GLU A 72 1.59 -10.84 18.12
C GLU A 72 1.77 -11.42 16.71
N PRO A 73 2.74 -12.33 16.49
CA PRO A 73 3.07 -12.86 15.16
C PRO A 73 1.88 -13.51 14.47
N GLN A 74 0.98 -14.14 15.22
CA GLN A 74 -0.23 -14.77 14.69
C GLN A 74 -1.24 -13.79 14.08
N HIS A 75 -1.11 -12.49 14.35
CA HIS A 75 -1.98 -11.44 13.80
C HIS A 75 -1.28 -10.57 12.77
N VAL A 76 0.06 -10.66 12.66
CA VAL A 76 0.84 -9.86 11.72
C VAL A 76 0.51 -10.23 10.27
N GLU A 77 0.44 -11.53 9.97
CA GLU A 77 0.14 -11.98 8.61
C GLU A 77 -1.28 -11.57 8.19
N ASP A 78 -2.30 -11.84 9.00
CA ASP A 78 -3.67 -11.43 8.72
C ASP A 78 -3.80 -9.91 8.54
N THR A 79 -3.22 -9.13 9.46
CA THR A 79 -3.26 -7.65 9.37
C THR A 79 -2.53 -7.15 8.13
N ALA A 80 -1.39 -7.73 7.79
CA ALA A 80 -0.64 -7.35 6.61
C ALA A 80 -1.40 -7.67 5.33
N ASP A 81 -2.05 -8.84 5.26
CA ASP A 81 -2.90 -9.23 4.12
C ASP A 81 -4.12 -8.30 3.99
N GLU A 82 -4.80 -7.97 5.10
CA GLU A 82 -5.93 -7.05 5.09
C GLU A 82 -5.52 -5.65 4.60
N LEU A 83 -4.40 -5.12 5.10
CA LEU A 83 -3.86 -3.82 4.66
C LEU A 83 -3.46 -3.83 3.19
N LEU A 84 -2.75 -4.88 2.75
CA LEU A 84 -2.36 -5.00 1.34
C LEU A 84 -3.57 -5.13 0.44
N GLN A 85 -4.55 -5.95 0.81
CA GLN A 85 -5.75 -6.15 0.02
C GLN A 85 -6.55 -4.85 -0.10
N ALA A 86 -6.75 -4.13 1.00
CA ALA A 86 -7.44 -2.84 1.00
C ALA A 86 -6.71 -1.80 0.12
N ALA A 87 -5.39 -1.70 0.25
CA ALA A 87 -4.58 -0.81 -0.56
C ALA A 87 -4.61 -1.19 -2.05
N LEU A 88 -4.50 -2.48 -2.37
CA LEU A 88 -4.61 -2.97 -3.75
C LEU A 88 -5.99 -2.72 -4.35
N GLU A 89 -7.07 -2.92 -3.59
CA GLU A 89 -8.42 -2.58 -4.03
C GLU A 89 -8.58 -1.08 -4.31
N ALA A 90 -8.00 -0.21 -3.48
CA ALA A 90 -8.01 1.23 -3.71
C ALA A 90 -7.28 1.61 -5.00
N VAL A 91 -6.09 1.02 -5.24
CA VAL A 91 -5.31 1.23 -6.47
C VAL A 91 -6.07 0.71 -7.69
N MET A 92 -6.66 -0.48 -7.62
CA MET A 92 -7.46 -1.05 -8.73
C MET A 92 -8.71 -0.20 -9.03
N LYS A 93 -9.40 0.31 -8.00
CA LYS A 93 -10.53 1.23 -8.17
C LYS A 93 -10.10 2.55 -8.80
N ALA A 94 -8.95 3.09 -8.41
CA ALA A 94 -8.39 4.30 -9.00
C ALA A 94 -8.05 4.09 -10.49
N HIS A 95 -7.42 2.96 -10.84
CA HIS A 95 -7.06 2.62 -12.22
C HIS A 95 -8.28 2.38 -13.11
N THR A 96 -9.31 1.71 -12.59
CA THR A 96 -10.58 1.49 -13.31
C THR A 96 -11.33 2.82 -13.50
N SER A 97 -11.24 3.72 -12.52
CA SER A 97 -11.83 5.06 -12.60
C SER A 97 -11.08 5.97 -13.57
N ASP A 98 -9.78 5.78 -13.79
CA ASP A 98 -9.01 6.55 -14.77
C ASP A 98 -9.44 6.22 -16.20
N THR A 99 -9.78 4.94 -16.46
CA THR A 99 -10.39 4.53 -17.74
C THR A 99 -11.78 5.17 -17.95
N ALA A 100 -12.51 5.47 -16.86
CA ALA A 100 -13.77 6.22 -16.91
C ALA A 100 -13.58 7.75 -17.03
N ARG A 101 -12.42 8.28 -16.61
CA ARG A 101 -12.09 9.71 -16.64
C ARG A 101 -11.48 10.17 -17.97
N GLY A 102 -11.04 9.24 -18.81
CA GLY A 102 -10.57 9.49 -20.19
C GLY A 102 -11.62 10.07 -21.18
N LYS A 103 -12.85 10.36 -20.73
CA LYS A 103 -13.89 11.08 -21.50
C LYS A 103 -14.22 12.47 -20.95
N ARG A 104 -13.41 13.08 -20.08
CA ARG A 104 -13.56 14.50 -19.76
C ARG A 104 -12.72 15.35 -20.69
N THR A 105 -13.25 15.57 -21.89
CA THR A 105 -12.89 16.71 -22.74
C THR A 105 -13.34 17.98 -22.01
N SER A 106 -12.51 18.48 -21.08
CA SER A 106 -12.69 19.82 -20.52
C SER A 106 -12.29 20.82 -21.61
N THR A 107 -13.22 21.12 -22.50
CA THR A 107 -13.15 22.32 -23.33
C THR A 107 -13.44 23.50 -22.41
N LEU A 108 -12.38 24.07 -21.84
CA LEU A 108 -12.42 25.35 -21.15
C LEU A 108 -12.50 26.43 -22.24
N LEU A 109 -13.71 26.72 -22.74
CA LEU A 109 -13.99 27.90 -23.54
C LEU A 109 -14.10 29.10 -22.59
N VAL A 110 -13.01 29.84 -22.44
CA VAL A 110 -13.03 31.23 -21.97
C VAL A 110 -12.66 32.11 -23.15
N GLY A 111 -13.61 32.93 -23.58
CA GLY A 111 -13.49 33.96 -24.62
C GLY A 111 -14.87 34.23 -25.23
N ALA A 112 -15.39 35.45 -25.28
CA ALA A 112 -14.88 36.78 -24.96
C ALA A 112 -16.03 37.65 -24.43
#